data_AF-A0A0D0BS16-F1
#
_entry.id   AF-A0A0D0BS16-F1
#
_cell.length_a   1.000
_cell.length_b   1.000
_cell.length_c   1.000
_cell.angle_alpha   90.00
_cell.angle_beta   90.00
_cell.angle_gamma   90.00
#
_symmetry.space_group_name_H-M   'P 1'
#
loop_
_entity.id
_entity.type
_entity.pdbx_description
1 polymer ?
#
loop_
_entity_poly.entity_id
_entity_poly.type
_entity_poly.pdbx_seq_one_letter_code
_entity_poly.pdbx_strand_id
1 'polypeptide(L)'
;MTFVQQGVLPILPHELRVFKHNQENAQRAAANLASSTCWVFGLALSQKDDGVFAVATQDEIYFIDAKDAPPSKLDTLFYKLLASEGKSLAGFGMVKLALRLHEHFHHRIRGVDLSTMFLNASEGAVPPSKVIQKSGLCRLTNTFRVDRLWHQNNKQEGFEHLCLRAWISAKVANCASSVPVIRSAQKVDTNLVEDEILACLSTLVEQNDMLARALPLVSNNEFESFELDKQGKMKVVNSRYKTRVRHNSSNQSYIEVKDQNGSKHKGSTTGAKGKTTGLKFQKSIPKTGPIESVSVVGLEDLTPAEKAQDALLLRILQGKVSILDAPFVRYLWFVQTKEDEECLRASTEVFDETEYTSHLNQSQIQVVGAMTATTGSPVVVVHGPPGTGKTSTIVAAAETWSKKLLEPVWIIGNSNVTVKNIAEKLLQRNVDFKLIVSVEFYVEWHEHIYKRIQGKLIRTDQLPKDRFALSQEIGSSTVILSTLALLANPNLERKGVFDIVPVQNLVVDEASQINHVFYELRKTLKRVCFSGDPKQLPPYGKEQCKSLKSVFELAHLDNCFLNTQCESFCLSSSFQLTLVY
;
A
#
# COMPACT_ATOMS: atom_id res chain seq x y z
N MET A 1 15.57 34.37 14.17
CA MET A 1 15.48 34.26 12.70
C MET A 1 16.74 33.58 12.21
N THR A 2 16.63 32.65 11.27
CA THR A 2 17.74 31.93 10.63
C THR A 2 17.51 31.88 9.12
N PHE A 3 18.47 31.39 8.35
CA PHE A 3 18.35 31.26 6.91
C PHE A 3 18.58 29.83 6.44
N VAL A 4 17.91 29.44 5.35
CA VAL A 4 18.11 28.16 4.66
C VAL A 4 18.47 28.44 3.21
N GLN A 5 19.58 27.90 2.74
CA GLN A 5 20.00 28.02 1.34
C GLN A 5 19.24 27.00 0.49
N GLN A 6 18.46 27.47 -0.48
CA GLN A 6 17.79 26.62 -1.44
C GLN A 6 18.63 26.54 -2.72
N GLY A 7 19.09 25.32 -3.01
CA GLY A 7 19.69 24.98 -4.31
C GLY A 7 18.83 24.01 -5.11
N VAL A 8 17.62 23.70 -4.64
CA VAL A 8 16.79 22.60 -5.16
C VAL A 8 15.99 23.05 -6.38
N LEU A 9 15.45 24.27 -6.36
CA LEU A 9 14.73 24.85 -7.49
C LEU A 9 15.56 25.97 -8.15
N PRO A 10 15.56 26.05 -9.49
CA PRO A 10 16.26 27.11 -10.22
C PRO A 10 15.47 28.43 -10.23
N ILE A 11 15.00 28.89 -9.05
CA ILE A 11 14.19 30.11 -8.88
C ILE A 11 14.64 30.90 -7.64
N LEU A 12 14.29 32.17 -7.58
CA LEU A 12 14.51 33.01 -6.40
C LEU A 12 13.40 32.85 -5.34
N PRO A 13 13.71 33.16 -4.06
CA PRO A 13 15.04 33.50 -3.54
C PRO A 13 15.93 32.26 -3.31
N HIS A 14 17.25 32.45 -3.35
CA HIS A 14 18.23 31.39 -3.00
C HIS A 14 18.41 31.25 -1.48
N GLU A 15 18.21 32.33 -0.74
CA GLU A 15 18.28 32.33 0.72
C GLU A 15 16.88 32.55 1.29
N LEU A 16 16.40 31.58 2.07
CA LEU A 16 15.05 31.54 2.64
C LEU A 16 15.08 32.00 4.08
N ARG A 17 14.26 33.00 4.43
CA ARG A 17 14.11 33.47 5.82
C ARG A 17 13.28 32.47 6.60
N VAL A 18 13.81 32.03 7.73
CA VAL A 18 13.12 31.11 8.64
C VAL A 18 12.95 31.72 10.03
N PHE A 19 11.71 31.80 10.47
CA PHE A 19 11.32 32.13 11.84
C PHE A 19 11.11 30.81 12.59
N LYS A 20 11.96 30.59 13.60
CA LYS A 20 11.87 29.40 14.45
C LYS A 20 10.99 29.71 15.66
N HIS A 21 9.99 28.87 15.86
CA HIS A 21 9.09 28.90 17.00
C HIS A 21 9.21 27.58 17.75
N ASN A 22 9.40 27.67 19.06
CA ASN A 22 9.39 26.53 19.95
C ASN A 22 8.01 26.41 20.61
N GLN A 23 7.87 25.43 21.50
CA GLN A 23 6.63 25.16 22.23
C GLN A 23 6.08 26.34 23.02
N GLU A 24 6.89 27.34 23.37
CA GLU A 24 6.46 28.50 24.16
C GLU A 24 5.86 29.62 23.31
N ASN A 25 6.18 29.63 22.02
CA ASN A 25 5.83 30.73 21.12
C ASN A 25 5.30 30.26 19.76
N ALA A 26 4.88 29.00 19.63
CA ALA A 26 4.26 28.41 18.45
C ALA A 26 3.07 29.23 17.94
N GLN A 27 2.25 29.75 18.85
CA GLN A 27 1.11 30.63 18.57
C GLN A 27 1.50 31.94 17.86
N ARG A 28 2.71 32.46 18.10
CA ARG A 28 3.19 33.68 17.40
C ARG A 28 3.36 33.44 15.90
N ALA A 29 3.66 32.21 15.48
CA ALA A 29 3.71 31.87 14.06
C ALA A 29 2.34 32.09 13.40
N ALA A 30 1.25 31.65 14.05
CA ALA A 30 -0.10 31.80 13.54
C ALA A 30 -0.53 33.27 13.45
N ALA A 31 -0.18 34.09 14.46
CA ALA A 31 -0.45 35.54 14.41
C ALA A 31 0.27 36.23 13.24
N ASN A 32 1.53 35.90 12.98
CA ASN A 32 2.29 36.44 11.85
C ASN A 32 1.76 35.95 10.50
N LEU A 33 1.36 34.67 10.41
CA LEU A 33 0.76 34.13 9.21
C LEU A 33 -0.62 34.74 8.93
N ALA A 34 -1.42 35.01 9.97
CA ALA A 34 -2.73 35.62 9.83
C ALA A 34 -2.67 37.03 9.21
N SER A 35 -1.61 37.81 9.50
CA SER A 35 -1.38 39.13 8.91
C SER A 35 -0.77 39.09 7.50
N SER A 36 -0.39 37.91 7.00
CA SER A 36 0.17 37.75 5.66
C SER A 36 -0.85 38.02 4.55
N THR A 37 -0.40 38.68 3.49
CA THR A 37 -1.18 38.86 2.26
C THR A 37 -1.34 37.56 1.47
N CYS A 38 -0.50 36.55 1.74
CA CYS A 38 -0.55 35.26 1.07
C CYS A 38 -1.88 34.54 1.33
N TRP A 39 -2.49 33.97 0.29
CA TRP A 39 -3.80 33.29 0.40
C TRP A 39 -3.67 31.80 0.74
N VAL A 40 -2.61 31.17 0.22
CA VAL A 40 -2.33 29.76 0.42
C VAL A 40 -0.96 29.60 1.08
N PHE A 41 -0.88 28.88 2.18
CA PHE A 41 0.38 28.55 2.83
C PHE A 41 0.80 27.13 2.49
N GLY A 42 2.09 26.94 2.23
CA GLY A 42 2.68 25.62 2.09
C GLY A 42 2.87 24.96 3.44
N LEU A 43 2.49 23.70 3.58
CA LEU A 43 2.62 22.92 4.82
C LEU A 43 3.51 21.69 4.58
N ALA A 44 4.39 21.42 5.54
CA ALA A 44 5.11 20.16 5.63
C ALA A 44 5.33 19.76 7.09
N LEU A 45 5.39 18.46 7.38
CA LEU A 45 5.61 17.87 8.70
C LEU A 45 6.94 17.10 8.72
N SER A 46 7.64 17.09 9.86
CA SER A 46 8.80 16.24 10.11
C SER A 46 8.46 14.76 9.92
N GLN A 47 9.32 14.00 9.24
CA GLN A 47 9.11 12.55 9.08
C GLN A 47 9.64 11.76 10.28
N LYS A 48 10.35 12.42 11.21
CA LYS A 48 10.89 11.80 12.44
C LYS A 48 10.08 12.11 13.69
N ASP A 49 9.57 13.33 13.79
CA ASP A 49 9.00 13.85 15.03
C ASP A 49 7.57 14.35 14.81
N ASP A 50 6.61 13.80 15.54
CA ASP A 50 5.26 14.36 15.62
C ASP A 50 5.30 15.75 16.27
N GLY A 51 4.36 16.63 15.92
CA GLY A 51 4.33 18.01 16.45
C GLY A 51 5.38 18.99 15.90
N VAL A 52 6.32 18.55 15.05
CA VAL A 52 7.28 19.46 14.37
C VAL A 52 6.93 19.64 12.90
N PHE A 53 6.57 20.87 12.53
CA PHE A 53 6.14 21.18 11.17
C PHE A 53 6.62 22.56 10.71
N ALA A 54 6.50 22.83 9.43
CA ALA A 54 6.79 24.12 8.85
C ALA A 54 5.61 24.61 8.00
N VAL A 55 5.29 25.89 8.15
CA VAL A 55 4.31 26.61 7.34
C VAL A 55 5.05 27.71 6.59
N ALA A 56 4.85 27.82 5.29
CA ALA A 56 5.58 28.76 4.46
C ALA A 56 4.64 29.65 3.63
N THR A 57 5.04 30.90 3.48
CA THR A 57 4.60 31.78 2.41
C THR A 57 5.52 31.58 1.20
N GLN A 58 5.42 32.45 0.19
CA GLN A 58 6.36 32.42 -0.93
C GLN A 58 7.79 32.84 -0.55
N ASP A 59 7.94 33.62 0.53
CA ASP A 59 9.20 34.32 0.84
C ASP A 59 9.71 34.03 2.26
N GLU A 60 8.84 33.55 3.15
CA GLU A 60 9.13 33.33 4.55
C GLU A 60 8.64 31.96 5.02
N ILE A 61 9.37 31.38 5.95
CA ILE A 61 9.08 30.06 6.51
C ILE A 61 8.97 30.19 8.03
N TYR A 62 7.93 29.59 8.59
CA TYR A 62 7.71 29.49 10.02
C TYR A 62 7.91 28.02 10.40
N PHE A 63 9.06 27.74 11.01
CA PHE A 63 9.36 26.43 11.58
C PHE A 63 8.79 26.39 12.99
N ILE A 64 7.97 25.37 13.28
CA ILE A 64 7.21 25.26 14.52
C ILE A 64 7.56 23.90 15.14
N ASP A 65 8.21 23.95 16.31
CA ASP A 65 8.45 22.80 17.16
C ASP A 65 7.45 22.84 18.32
N ALA A 66 6.41 21.99 18.24
CA ALA A 66 5.32 21.93 19.22
C ALA A 66 5.12 20.50 19.76
N LYS A 67 6.20 19.70 19.84
CA LYS A 67 6.16 18.32 20.37
C LYS A 67 5.50 18.26 21.74
N ASP A 68 5.99 19.07 22.67
CA ASP A 68 5.54 19.05 24.07
C ASP A 68 4.73 20.32 24.44
N ALA A 69 4.13 20.97 23.43
CA ALA A 69 3.34 22.17 23.65
C ALA A 69 2.01 21.82 24.35
N PRO A 70 1.76 22.29 25.60
CA PRO A 70 0.49 22.05 26.25
C PRO A 70 -0.64 22.80 25.50
N PRO A 71 -1.88 22.26 25.46
CA PRO A 71 -3.00 22.89 24.77
C PRO A 71 -3.24 24.36 25.20
N SER A 72 -2.97 24.68 26.47
CA SER A 72 -3.11 26.04 27.02
C SER A 72 -2.17 27.09 26.41
N LYS A 73 -1.09 26.67 25.72
CA LYS A 73 -0.16 27.57 25.01
C LYS A 73 -0.50 27.75 23.53
N LEU A 74 -1.41 26.95 22.98
CA LEU A 74 -1.89 27.06 21.61
C LEU A 74 -3.19 27.88 21.62
N ASP A 75 -3.16 29.04 20.99
CA ASP A 75 -4.31 29.95 20.99
C ASP A 75 -5.31 29.61 19.87
N THR A 76 -6.44 30.32 19.87
CA THR A 76 -7.47 30.16 18.84
C THR A 76 -6.94 30.45 17.42
N LEU A 77 -5.96 31.35 17.26
CA LEU A 77 -5.41 31.66 15.93
C LEU A 77 -4.60 30.49 15.38
N PHE A 78 -3.85 29.79 16.23
CA PHE A 78 -3.11 28.59 15.86
C PHE A 78 -4.04 27.48 15.35
N TYR A 79 -5.11 27.21 16.09
CA TYR A 79 -6.10 26.22 15.69
C TYR A 79 -6.87 26.62 14.41
N LYS A 80 -7.20 27.91 14.26
CA LYS A 80 -7.80 28.45 13.01
C LYS A 80 -6.88 28.29 11.80
N LEU A 81 -5.57 28.46 11.97
CA LEU A 81 -4.59 28.22 10.92
C LEU A 81 -4.64 26.76 10.46
N LEU A 82 -4.59 25.80 11.40
CA LEU A 82 -4.63 24.36 11.10
C LEU A 82 -5.97 23.92 10.47
N ALA A 83 -7.08 24.49 10.94
CA ALA A 83 -8.42 24.29 10.40
C ALA A 83 -8.64 24.98 9.03
N SER A 84 -7.62 25.70 8.52
CA SER A 84 -7.69 26.45 7.26
C SER A 84 -8.88 27.41 7.23
N GLU A 85 -9.16 28.07 8.36
CA GLU A 85 -10.18 29.11 8.46
C GLU A 85 -9.62 30.44 7.91
N GLY A 86 -10.23 30.95 6.85
CA GLY A 86 -9.80 32.18 6.16
C GLY A 86 -8.71 31.96 5.11
N LYS A 87 -7.59 31.29 5.47
CA LYS A 87 -6.46 31.02 4.56
C LYS A 87 -6.34 29.52 4.27
N SER A 88 -5.86 29.17 3.07
CA SER A 88 -5.76 27.75 2.68
C SER A 88 -4.40 27.16 3.03
N LEU A 89 -4.37 25.95 3.60
CA LEU A 89 -3.16 25.15 3.70
C LEU A 89 -3.06 24.22 2.48
N ALA A 90 -1.85 24.04 1.96
CA ALA A 90 -1.59 23.09 0.88
C ALA A 90 -0.25 22.38 1.11
N GLY A 91 -0.25 21.06 0.94
CA GLY A 91 0.95 20.25 1.12
C GLY A 91 0.91 19.01 0.24
N PHE A 92 2.08 18.45 -0.04
CA PHE A 92 2.18 17.16 -0.71
C PHE A 92 1.91 16.03 0.29
N GLY A 93 0.95 15.16 -0.01
CA GLY A 93 0.53 14.10 0.91
C GLY A 93 -0.26 14.65 2.09
N MET A 94 -1.20 15.56 1.79
CA MET A 94 -1.98 16.29 2.79
C MET A 94 -2.80 15.36 3.69
N VAL A 95 -3.19 14.18 3.19
CA VAL A 95 -3.82 13.10 3.99
C VAL A 95 -2.95 12.74 5.19
N LYS A 96 -1.68 12.41 4.95
CA LYS A 96 -0.72 12.06 6.00
C LYS A 96 -0.42 13.25 6.92
N LEU A 97 -0.28 14.45 6.35
CA LEU A 97 -0.08 15.67 7.14
C LEU A 97 -1.27 15.90 8.09
N ALA A 98 -2.49 15.75 7.59
CA ALA A 98 -3.70 15.97 8.35
C ALA A 98 -3.88 14.95 9.47
N LEU A 99 -3.71 13.65 9.19
CA LEU A 99 -3.85 12.60 10.20
C LEU A 99 -2.82 12.74 11.32
N ARG A 100 -1.53 12.95 11.00
CA ARG A 100 -0.50 13.10 12.04
C ARG A 100 -0.64 14.38 12.85
N LEU A 101 -1.02 15.50 12.22
CA LEU A 101 -1.29 16.74 12.95
C LEU A 101 -2.55 16.62 13.81
N HIS A 102 -3.58 15.92 13.33
CA HIS A 102 -4.80 15.68 14.11
C HIS A 102 -4.53 14.78 15.30
N GLU A 103 -3.79 13.68 15.11
CA GLU A 103 -3.36 12.79 16.19
C GLU A 103 -2.60 13.53 17.28
N HIS A 104 -1.70 14.45 16.88
CA HIS A 104 -0.88 15.23 17.82
C HIS A 104 -1.65 16.35 18.53
N PHE A 105 -2.49 17.10 17.81
CA PHE A 105 -3.15 18.30 18.35
C PHE A 105 -4.60 18.08 18.79
N HIS A 106 -5.19 16.91 18.50
CA HIS A 106 -6.60 16.59 18.68
C HIS A 106 -7.53 17.71 18.18
N HIS A 107 -7.19 18.27 17.02
CA HIS A 107 -7.91 19.39 16.43
C HIS A 107 -8.15 19.20 14.95
N ARG A 108 -9.11 19.95 14.41
CA ARG A 108 -9.41 19.94 12.98
C ARG A 108 -8.17 20.33 12.17
N ILE A 109 -7.81 19.49 11.21
CA ILE A 109 -6.83 19.80 10.19
C ILE A 109 -7.50 19.82 8.83
N ARG A 110 -7.25 20.87 8.06
CA ARG A 110 -7.86 21.04 6.74
C ARG A 110 -6.88 21.61 5.74
N GLY A 111 -6.83 21.06 4.53
CA GLY A 111 -5.94 21.55 3.48
C GLY A 111 -6.12 20.88 2.13
N VAL A 112 -5.33 21.31 1.14
CA VAL A 112 -5.35 20.78 -0.22
C VAL A 112 -4.14 19.88 -0.45
N ASP A 113 -4.37 18.68 -1.01
CA ASP A 113 -3.30 17.78 -1.41
C ASP A 113 -2.72 18.16 -2.78
N LEU A 114 -1.53 18.74 -2.77
CA LEU A 114 -0.83 19.18 -3.98
C LEU A 114 -0.51 18.00 -4.92
N SER A 115 -0.34 16.79 -4.38
CA SER A 115 -0.04 15.59 -5.16
C SER A 115 -1.20 15.18 -6.09
N THR A 116 -2.39 15.76 -5.88
CA THR A 116 -3.63 15.37 -6.58
C THR A 116 -4.17 16.43 -7.53
N MET A 117 -3.57 17.62 -7.57
CA MET A 117 -4.11 18.79 -8.28
C MET A 117 -4.28 18.62 -9.79
N PHE A 118 -3.40 17.84 -10.43
CA PHE A 118 -3.37 17.67 -11.88
C PHE A 118 -3.61 16.22 -12.30
N LEU A 119 -4.36 15.48 -11.48
CA LEU A 119 -4.79 14.11 -11.78
C LEU A 119 -6.04 14.13 -12.65
N ASN A 120 -6.08 13.20 -13.60
CA ASN A 120 -7.34 12.70 -14.14
C ASN A 120 -7.87 11.60 -13.19
N ALA A 121 -9.18 11.33 -13.22
CA ALA A 121 -9.88 10.48 -12.26
C ALA A 121 -9.32 9.05 -12.02
N SER A 122 -8.34 8.59 -12.80
CA SER A 122 -7.73 7.26 -12.73
C SER A 122 -6.24 7.25 -12.33
N GLU A 123 -5.62 8.39 -12.01
CA GLU A 123 -4.19 8.47 -11.65
C GLU A 123 -3.99 8.54 -10.13
N GLY A 124 -2.99 7.83 -9.59
CA GLY A 124 -2.57 7.96 -8.19
C GLY A 124 -1.73 9.21 -7.95
N ALA A 125 -1.51 9.58 -6.68
CA ALA A 125 -0.75 10.76 -6.28
C ALA A 125 0.56 10.94 -7.08
N VAL A 126 0.78 12.16 -7.58
CA VAL A 126 1.94 12.48 -8.43
C VAL A 126 3.12 12.98 -7.59
N PRO A 127 4.37 12.58 -7.90
CA PRO A 127 5.56 13.15 -7.26
C PRO A 127 5.67 14.68 -7.37
N PRO A 128 6.25 15.36 -6.37
CA PRO A 128 6.41 16.81 -6.34
C PRO A 128 7.03 17.41 -7.59
N SER A 129 8.07 16.79 -8.16
CA SER A 129 8.77 17.28 -9.35
C SER A 129 7.88 17.37 -10.59
N LYS A 130 6.93 16.45 -10.74
CA LYS A 130 5.97 16.45 -11.85
C LYS A 130 4.90 17.52 -11.62
N VAL A 131 4.45 17.73 -10.38
CA VAL A 131 3.50 18.81 -10.04
C VAL A 131 4.10 20.18 -10.30
N ILE A 132 5.38 20.40 -9.94
CA ILE A 132 6.13 21.64 -10.22
C ILE A 132 6.21 21.93 -11.72
N GLN A 133 6.43 20.89 -12.54
CA GLN A 133 6.47 21.05 -14.00
C GLN A 133 5.08 21.33 -14.57
N LYS A 134 4.05 20.60 -14.12
CA LYS A 134 2.65 20.78 -14.58
C LYS A 134 2.08 22.13 -14.15
N SER A 135 2.46 22.66 -12.99
CA SER A 135 2.06 24.00 -12.56
C SER A 135 2.76 25.11 -13.36
N GLY A 136 3.81 24.80 -14.13
CA GLY A 136 4.60 25.80 -14.83
C GLY A 136 5.46 26.66 -13.91
N LEU A 137 5.73 26.22 -12.67
CA LEU A 137 6.56 26.96 -11.72
C LEU A 137 7.99 27.14 -12.25
N CYS A 138 8.62 26.04 -12.68
CA CYS A 138 9.94 26.06 -13.31
C CYS A 138 10.24 24.74 -14.03
N ARG A 139 11.20 24.78 -14.96
CA ARG A 139 11.72 23.58 -15.62
C ARG A 139 12.80 22.92 -14.76
N LEU A 140 12.61 21.64 -14.45
CA LEU A 140 13.55 20.86 -13.66
C LEU A 140 14.49 20.06 -14.56
N THR A 141 15.80 20.21 -14.34
CA THR A 141 16.83 19.37 -15.00
C THR A 141 17.13 18.09 -14.20
N ASN A 142 16.85 18.09 -12.90
CA ASN A 142 17.04 16.95 -12.00
C ASN A 142 15.82 16.79 -11.08
N THR A 143 14.86 15.98 -11.50
CA THR A 143 13.62 15.74 -10.75
C THR A 143 13.86 15.00 -9.44
N PHE A 144 14.78 14.03 -9.44
CA PHE A 144 15.12 13.22 -8.27
C PHE A 144 15.59 14.07 -7.08
N ARG A 145 16.36 15.13 -7.34
CA ARG A 145 16.81 16.05 -6.27
C ARG A 145 15.65 16.68 -5.51
N VAL A 146 14.54 16.95 -6.19
CA VAL A 146 13.32 17.49 -5.59
C VAL A 146 12.55 16.39 -4.87
N ASP A 147 12.26 15.29 -5.56
CA ASP A 147 11.42 14.21 -5.03
C ASP A 147 12.03 13.55 -3.78
N ARG A 148 13.37 13.46 -3.74
CA ARG A 148 14.12 12.93 -2.59
C ARG A 148 13.86 13.69 -1.28
N LEU A 149 13.41 14.95 -1.33
CA LEU A 149 13.03 15.69 -0.12
C LEU A 149 11.87 15.02 0.62
N TRP A 150 11.02 14.26 -0.07
CA TRP A 150 9.87 13.55 0.49
C TRP A 150 10.11 12.06 0.78
N HIS A 151 11.29 11.52 0.50
CA HIS A 151 11.59 10.11 0.79
C HIS A 151 11.74 9.86 2.30
N GLN A 152 10.90 9.00 2.88
CA GLN A 152 10.95 8.67 4.31
C GLN A 152 12.25 7.98 4.73
N ASN A 153 12.87 7.19 3.86
CA ASN A 153 14.14 6.51 4.14
C ASN A 153 15.38 7.43 4.09
N ASN A 154 15.19 8.74 3.87
CA ASN A 154 16.30 9.68 3.77
C ASN A 154 16.85 10.04 5.16
N LYS A 155 17.94 9.39 5.57
CA LYS A 155 18.59 9.65 6.87
C LYS A 155 19.05 11.11 7.07
N GLN A 156 19.28 11.84 5.98
CA GLN A 156 19.66 13.26 5.98
C GLN A 156 18.48 14.21 6.23
N GLU A 157 17.29 13.70 6.51
CA GLU A 157 16.18 14.57 6.89
C GLU A 157 16.50 15.36 8.17
N GLY A 158 16.26 16.67 8.10
CA GLY A 158 16.42 17.62 9.19
C GLY A 158 15.72 18.95 8.89
N PHE A 159 16.02 19.95 9.71
CA PHE A 159 15.44 21.30 9.68
C PHE A 159 15.34 21.90 8.26
N GLU A 160 16.43 21.83 7.47
CA GLU A 160 16.47 22.42 6.13
C GLU A 160 15.49 21.75 5.15
N HIS A 161 15.45 20.42 5.12
CA HIS A 161 14.54 19.69 4.24
C HIS A 161 13.08 19.96 4.56
N LEU A 162 12.73 20.04 5.85
CA LEU A 162 11.38 20.38 6.28
C LEU A 162 10.99 21.79 5.79
N CYS A 163 11.88 22.77 5.97
CA CYS A 163 11.69 24.13 5.47
C CYS A 163 11.51 24.16 3.94
N LEU A 164 12.37 23.45 3.20
CA LEU A 164 12.29 23.36 1.75
C LEU A 164 10.98 22.71 1.29
N ARG A 165 10.51 21.65 1.93
CA ARG A 165 9.21 21.01 1.59
C ARG A 165 8.04 21.97 1.77
N ALA A 166 8.00 22.72 2.87
CA ALA A 166 6.95 23.72 3.11
C ALA A 166 7.02 24.85 2.07
N TRP A 167 8.21 25.40 1.81
CA TRP A 167 8.41 26.47 0.85
C TRP A 167 8.07 26.07 -0.60
N ILE A 168 8.51 24.89 -1.03
CA ILE A 168 8.17 24.35 -2.36
C ILE A 168 6.64 24.21 -2.47
N SER A 169 5.98 23.69 -1.43
CA SER A 169 4.51 23.59 -1.39
C SER A 169 3.86 24.96 -1.54
N ALA A 170 4.39 25.99 -0.87
CA ALA A 170 3.89 27.37 -0.98
C ALA A 170 4.10 27.96 -2.39
N LYS A 171 5.27 27.77 -3.00
CA LYS A 171 5.56 28.25 -4.36
C LYS A 171 4.64 27.60 -5.39
N VAL A 172 4.47 26.28 -5.33
CA VAL A 172 3.56 25.55 -6.21
C VAL A 172 2.12 26.02 -6.03
N ALA A 173 1.69 26.15 -4.77
CA ALA A 173 0.31 26.50 -4.45
C ALA A 173 -0.09 27.91 -4.93
N ASN A 174 0.86 28.85 -4.89
CA ASN A 174 0.61 30.24 -5.29
C ASN A 174 1.01 30.54 -6.74
N CYS A 175 1.33 29.53 -7.57
CA CYS A 175 1.47 29.73 -9.01
C CYS A 175 0.14 30.18 -9.63
N ALA A 176 0.20 31.07 -10.63
CA ALA A 176 -1.00 31.62 -11.28
C ALA A 176 -1.95 30.54 -11.82
N SER A 177 -1.40 29.46 -12.37
CA SER A 177 -2.11 28.27 -12.84
C SER A 177 -2.70 27.41 -11.71
N SER A 178 -2.07 27.39 -10.53
CA SER A 178 -2.46 26.58 -9.38
C SER A 178 -3.57 27.21 -8.56
N VAL A 179 -3.59 28.55 -8.42
CA VAL A 179 -4.54 29.25 -7.52
C VAL A 179 -6.00 28.89 -7.81
N PRO A 180 -6.50 28.90 -9.07
CA PRO A 180 -7.88 28.53 -9.37
C PRO A 180 -8.18 27.08 -8.95
N VAL A 181 -7.25 26.16 -9.26
CA VAL A 181 -7.37 24.74 -8.93
C VAL A 181 -7.45 24.52 -7.42
N ILE A 182 -6.61 25.21 -6.64
CA ILE A 182 -6.63 25.12 -5.17
C ILE A 182 -7.94 25.66 -4.59
N ARG A 183 -8.47 26.75 -5.14
CA ARG A 183 -9.74 27.32 -4.65
C ARG A 183 -10.93 26.39 -4.89
N SER A 184 -10.95 25.67 -6.01
CA SER A 184 -11.99 24.69 -6.33
C SER A 184 -11.70 23.28 -5.80
N ALA A 185 -10.50 23.02 -5.28
CA ALA A 185 -10.10 21.68 -4.86
C ALA A 185 -10.90 21.22 -3.64
N GLN A 186 -11.33 19.96 -3.68
CA GLN A 186 -11.91 19.32 -2.51
C GLN A 186 -10.81 19.10 -1.46
N LYS A 187 -11.00 19.74 -0.31
CA LYS A 187 -10.02 19.72 0.77
C LYS A 187 -10.04 18.36 1.50
N VAL A 188 -8.86 17.94 1.92
CA VAL A 188 -8.68 16.98 3.02
C VAL A 188 -9.14 17.70 4.29
N ASP A 189 -10.04 17.09 5.05
CA ASP A 189 -10.65 17.70 6.24
C ASP A 189 -10.98 16.62 7.27
N THR A 190 -10.31 16.67 8.43
CA THR A 190 -10.49 15.64 9.46
C THR A 190 -11.87 15.70 10.11
N ASN A 191 -12.57 16.84 10.09
CA ASN A 191 -13.92 16.95 10.66
C ASN A 191 -15.00 16.21 9.86
N LEU A 192 -14.68 15.65 8.70
CA LEU A 192 -15.60 14.84 7.90
C LEU A 192 -15.65 13.38 8.36
N VAL A 193 -14.82 13.02 9.33
CA VAL A 193 -14.60 11.64 9.76
C VAL A 193 -14.66 11.60 11.30
N GLU A 194 -15.25 10.55 11.84
CA GLU A 194 -15.37 10.34 13.28
C GLU A 194 -14.00 10.03 13.93
N ASP A 195 -13.81 10.44 15.19
CA ASP A 195 -12.53 10.33 15.89
C ASP A 195 -12.00 8.89 16.00
N GLU A 196 -12.90 7.90 16.20
CA GLU A 196 -12.51 6.48 16.24
C GLU A 196 -11.93 6.02 14.89
N ILE A 197 -12.53 6.46 13.79
CA ILE A 197 -12.03 6.18 12.44
C ILE A 197 -10.71 6.92 12.22
N LEU A 198 -10.59 8.19 12.63
CA LEU A 198 -9.35 8.95 12.52
C LEU A 198 -8.20 8.26 13.25
N ALA A 199 -8.41 7.78 14.47
CA ALA A 199 -7.40 7.04 15.24
C ALA A 199 -6.94 5.75 14.51
N CYS A 200 -7.88 5.01 13.92
CA CYS A 200 -7.58 3.85 13.08
C CYS A 200 -6.70 4.22 11.87
N LEU A 201 -7.08 5.28 11.15
CA LEU A 201 -6.34 5.75 9.97
C LEU A 201 -4.97 6.34 10.34
N SER A 202 -4.85 7.06 11.46
CA SER A 202 -3.59 7.58 12.00
C SER A 202 -2.62 6.43 12.28
N THR A 203 -3.08 5.40 12.99
CA THR A 203 -2.28 4.19 13.28
C THR A 203 -1.75 3.55 12.01
N LEU A 204 -2.61 3.44 10.99
CA LEU A 204 -2.23 2.87 9.69
C LEU A 204 -1.13 3.68 9.00
N VAL A 205 -1.30 5.01 8.94
CA VAL A 205 -0.32 5.91 8.32
C VAL A 205 1.01 5.87 9.07
N GLU A 206 0.97 5.80 10.40
CA GLU A 206 2.17 5.67 11.23
C GLU A 206 2.92 4.36 10.94
N GLN A 207 2.22 3.24 10.88
CA GLN A 207 2.80 1.93 10.54
C GLN A 207 3.46 1.95 9.16
N ASN A 208 2.77 2.50 8.15
CA ASN A 208 3.33 2.67 6.81
C ASN A 208 4.59 3.53 6.82
N ASP A 209 4.62 4.60 7.61
CA ASP A 209 5.79 5.47 7.75
C ASP A 209 6.96 4.79 8.46
N MET A 210 6.71 3.95 9.47
CA MET A 210 7.74 3.13 10.11
C MET A 210 8.38 2.18 9.11
N LEU A 211 7.57 1.48 8.31
CA LEU A 211 8.05 0.58 7.27
C LEU A 211 8.84 1.32 6.19
N ALA A 212 8.32 2.45 5.70
CA ALA A 212 8.99 3.24 4.68
C ALA A 212 10.34 3.82 5.15
N ARG A 213 10.45 4.21 6.44
CA ARG A 213 11.71 4.65 7.05
C ARG A 213 12.74 3.54 7.19
N ALA A 214 12.29 2.30 7.38
CA ALA A 214 13.17 1.15 7.54
C ALA A 214 13.78 0.65 6.22
N LEU A 215 13.20 1.02 5.07
CA LEU A 215 13.75 0.67 3.76
C LEU A 215 15.15 1.29 3.56
N PRO A 216 16.12 0.56 2.98
CA PRO A 216 17.41 1.13 2.65
C PRO A 216 17.27 2.19 1.54
N LEU A 217 18.05 3.28 1.63
CA LEU A 217 18.13 4.30 0.57
C LEU A 217 18.82 3.77 -0.70
N VAL A 218 19.72 2.81 -0.51
CA VAL A 218 20.48 2.17 -1.57
C VAL A 218 20.26 0.67 -1.46
N SER A 219 19.64 0.09 -2.48
CA SER A 219 19.45 -1.36 -2.60
C SER A 219 20.47 -1.90 -3.59
N ASN A 220 21.28 -2.86 -3.17
CA ASN A 220 22.24 -3.51 -4.05
C ASN A 220 21.55 -4.65 -4.81
N ASN A 221 21.85 -4.76 -6.11
CA ASN A 221 21.23 -5.74 -6.98
C ASN A 221 22.28 -6.78 -7.38
N GLU A 222 21.98 -8.06 -7.16
CA GLU A 222 22.81 -9.17 -7.64
C GLU A 222 22.66 -9.31 -9.15
N PHE A 223 23.78 -9.39 -9.87
CA PHE A 223 23.81 -9.57 -11.32
C PHE A 223 24.71 -10.75 -11.73
N GLU A 224 24.31 -11.39 -12.82
CA GLU A 224 24.98 -12.53 -13.42
C GLU A 224 25.82 -12.07 -14.63
N SER A 225 25.26 -11.22 -15.47
CA SER A 225 25.93 -10.71 -16.66
C SER A 225 25.39 -9.34 -17.09
N PHE A 226 26.15 -8.67 -17.96
CA PHE A 226 25.72 -7.44 -18.61
C PHE A 226 26.18 -7.39 -20.07
N GLU A 227 25.38 -6.72 -20.91
CA GLU A 227 25.69 -6.48 -22.32
C GLU A 227 25.54 -4.99 -22.62
N LEU A 228 26.58 -4.36 -23.14
CA LEU A 228 26.55 -2.97 -23.62
C LEU A 228 26.34 -2.97 -25.14
N ASP A 229 25.31 -2.27 -25.60
CA ASP A 229 25.07 -2.09 -27.03
C ASP A 229 25.89 -0.94 -27.63
N LYS A 230 25.94 -0.87 -28.97
CA LYS A 230 26.66 0.17 -29.70
C LYS A 230 26.13 1.58 -29.44
N GLN A 231 24.92 1.72 -28.88
CA GLN A 231 24.23 2.97 -28.59
C GLN A 231 24.40 3.41 -27.13
N GLY A 232 25.18 2.67 -26.32
CA GLY A 232 25.43 2.98 -24.91
C GLY A 232 24.27 2.61 -23.97
N LYS A 233 23.32 1.78 -24.42
CA LYS A 233 22.37 1.12 -23.53
C LYS A 233 22.99 -0.16 -22.98
N MET A 234 22.65 -0.48 -21.75
CA MET A 234 23.14 -1.68 -21.09
C MET A 234 21.98 -2.59 -20.75
N LYS A 235 22.12 -3.88 -21.01
CA LYS A 235 21.23 -4.91 -20.47
C LYS A 235 21.93 -5.55 -19.28
N VAL A 236 21.26 -5.59 -18.14
CA VAL A 236 21.73 -6.30 -16.95
C VAL A 236 20.86 -7.52 -16.75
N VAL A 237 21.48 -8.68 -16.54
CA VAL A 237 20.81 -9.92 -16.16
C VAL A 237 21.04 -10.13 -14.67
N ASN A 238 19.96 -10.15 -13.89
CA ASN A 238 20.04 -10.36 -12.46
C ASN A 238 20.16 -11.86 -12.11
N SER A 239 20.99 -12.21 -11.13
CA SER A 239 21.15 -13.60 -10.68
C SER A 239 19.83 -14.17 -10.14
N ARG A 240 19.12 -13.35 -9.37
CA ARG A 240 17.79 -13.64 -8.81
C ARG A 240 16.77 -12.63 -9.34
N TYR A 241 15.56 -13.09 -9.61
CA TYR A 241 14.48 -12.20 -10.04
C TYR A 241 14.06 -11.21 -8.95
N LYS A 242 14.06 -11.65 -7.68
CA LYS A 242 13.72 -10.79 -6.53
C LYS A 242 14.64 -9.58 -6.36
N THR A 243 15.87 -9.64 -6.88
CA THR A 243 16.84 -8.54 -6.84
C THR A 243 16.87 -7.77 -8.17
N ARG A 244 15.89 -7.98 -9.06
CA ARG A 244 15.79 -7.27 -10.33
C ARG A 244 15.41 -5.82 -10.12
N VAL A 245 16.08 -4.94 -10.86
CA VAL A 245 15.72 -3.53 -10.95
C VAL A 245 14.34 -3.40 -11.61
N ARG A 246 13.34 -2.90 -10.88
CA ARG A 246 12.01 -2.62 -11.43
C ARG A 246 12.03 -1.36 -12.31
N HIS A 247 11.15 -1.34 -13.31
CA HIS A 247 10.93 -0.14 -14.10
C HIS A 247 10.36 0.97 -13.18
N ASN A 248 11.01 2.13 -13.16
CA ASN A 248 10.56 3.28 -12.38
C ASN A 248 9.92 4.31 -13.32
N SER A 249 8.63 4.58 -13.11
CA SER A 249 7.85 5.56 -13.89
C SER A 249 7.72 6.92 -13.21
N SER A 250 8.03 7.00 -11.92
CA SER A 250 7.89 8.20 -11.08
C SER A 250 9.14 9.08 -11.02
N ASN A 251 10.30 8.57 -11.46
CA ASN A 251 11.64 9.15 -11.24
C ASN A 251 12.05 9.28 -9.75
N GLN A 252 11.40 8.54 -8.84
CA GLN A 252 11.75 8.50 -7.42
C GLN A 252 12.98 7.64 -7.11
N SER A 253 13.56 6.97 -8.10
CA SER A 253 14.86 6.32 -8.00
C SER A 253 15.67 6.45 -9.29
N TYR A 254 16.97 6.28 -9.16
CA TYR A 254 17.89 6.14 -10.29
C TYR A 254 18.81 4.94 -10.06
N ILE A 255 19.41 4.47 -11.15
CA ILE A 255 20.35 3.35 -11.12
C ILE A 255 21.76 3.90 -11.05
N GLU A 256 22.51 3.48 -10.04
CA GLU A 256 23.93 3.75 -9.91
C GLU A 256 24.70 2.49 -10.30
N VAL A 257 25.60 2.63 -11.26
CA VAL A 257 26.52 1.56 -11.67
C VAL A 257 27.93 2.00 -11.34
N LYS A 258 28.63 1.19 -10.57
CA LYS A 258 30.02 1.44 -10.19
C LYS A 258 30.94 0.55 -11.03
N ASP A 259 31.91 1.15 -11.71
CA ASP A 259 32.96 0.40 -12.40
C ASP A 259 34.06 -0.07 -11.42
N GLN A 260 34.93 -0.99 -11.85
CA GLN A 260 36.05 -1.45 -11.02
C GLN A 260 37.07 -0.35 -10.65
N ASN A 261 37.07 0.77 -11.36
CA ASN A 261 37.92 1.92 -11.05
C ASN A 261 37.28 2.83 -9.98
N GLY A 262 36.07 2.50 -9.51
CA GLY A 262 35.32 3.28 -8.54
C GLY A 262 34.44 4.39 -9.13
N SER A 263 34.43 4.57 -10.45
CA SER A 263 33.62 5.58 -11.12
C SER A 263 32.14 5.21 -11.04
N LYS A 264 31.31 6.21 -10.74
CA LYS A 264 29.85 6.06 -10.60
C LYS A 264 29.12 6.62 -11.80
N HIS A 265 28.28 5.79 -12.42
CA HIS A 265 27.47 6.12 -13.58
C HIS A 265 26.00 6.10 -13.22
N LYS A 266 25.30 7.21 -13.47
CA LYS A 266 23.86 7.35 -13.20
C LYS A 266 23.04 7.06 -14.44
N GLY A 267 22.04 6.20 -14.29
CA GLY A 267 21.12 5.82 -15.35
C GLY A 267 19.69 5.63 -14.86
N SER A 268 18.82 5.33 -15.81
CA SER A 268 17.43 4.99 -15.59
C SER A 268 17.10 3.69 -16.30
N THR A 269 16.01 3.05 -15.89
CA THR A 269 15.48 1.89 -16.60
C THR A 269 14.81 2.32 -17.91
N THR A 270 14.83 1.43 -18.89
CA THR A 270 14.12 1.57 -20.18
C THR A 270 13.05 0.50 -20.37
N GLY A 271 13.05 -0.50 -19.48
CA GLY A 271 12.14 -1.65 -19.50
C GLY A 271 12.80 -2.85 -18.82
N ALA A 272 11.98 -3.80 -18.38
CA ALA A 272 12.44 -5.07 -17.83
C ALA A 272 11.60 -6.21 -18.39
N LYS A 273 12.22 -7.36 -18.65
CA LYS A 273 11.54 -8.59 -19.09
C LYS A 273 12.26 -9.80 -18.50
N GLY A 274 11.54 -10.63 -17.75
CA GLY A 274 12.17 -11.72 -16.98
C GLY A 274 13.25 -11.17 -16.05
N LYS A 275 14.42 -11.82 -15.99
CA LYS A 275 15.58 -11.37 -15.19
C LYS A 275 16.39 -10.25 -15.85
N THR A 276 16.03 -9.79 -17.04
CA THR A 276 16.80 -8.82 -17.81
C THR A 276 16.20 -7.42 -17.67
N THR A 277 17.04 -6.43 -17.36
CA THR A 277 16.66 -5.02 -17.28
C THR A 277 17.50 -4.19 -18.25
N GLY A 278 16.84 -3.39 -19.08
CA GLY A 278 17.50 -2.41 -19.95
C GLY A 278 17.74 -1.10 -19.22
N LEU A 279 18.96 -0.57 -19.30
CA LEU A 279 19.42 0.65 -18.66
C LEU A 279 19.90 1.66 -19.70
N LYS A 280 19.60 2.93 -19.45
CA LYS A 280 20.09 4.08 -20.21
C LYS A 280 20.78 5.06 -19.27
N PHE A 281 21.98 5.50 -19.65
CA PHE A 281 22.78 6.40 -18.83
C PHE A 281 22.66 7.85 -19.25
N GLN A 282 22.84 8.77 -18.30
CA GLN A 282 22.86 10.22 -18.56
C GLN A 282 24.10 10.64 -19.36
N LYS A 283 25.21 9.94 -19.16
CA LYS A 283 26.47 10.10 -19.89
C LYS A 283 26.92 8.74 -20.39
N SER A 284 27.61 8.71 -21.54
CA SER A 284 28.17 7.48 -22.09
C SER A 284 29.10 6.81 -21.08
N ILE A 285 28.96 5.49 -20.93
CA ILE A 285 29.85 4.66 -20.10
C ILE A 285 31.00 4.16 -20.98
N PRO A 286 32.24 4.08 -20.45
CA PRO A 286 33.36 3.44 -21.14
C PRO A 286 33.00 2.00 -21.57
N LYS A 287 33.30 1.63 -22.82
CA LYS A 287 32.88 0.35 -23.43
C LYS A 287 33.56 -0.91 -22.83
N THR A 288 34.53 -0.76 -21.93
CA THR A 288 35.54 -1.80 -21.67
C THR A 288 35.82 -2.09 -20.19
N GLY A 289 35.06 -1.52 -19.25
CA GLY A 289 35.25 -1.77 -17.83
C GLY A 289 34.30 -2.85 -17.29
N PRO A 290 34.78 -3.90 -16.60
CA PRO A 290 33.91 -4.72 -15.75
C PRO A 290 33.19 -3.87 -14.69
N ILE A 291 31.93 -4.20 -14.45
CA ILE A 291 31.08 -3.53 -13.46
C ILE A 291 31.32 -4.18 -12.09
N GLU A 292 31.58 -3.35 -11.08
CA GLU A 292 31.70 -3.78 -9.68
C GLU A 292 30.32 -3.99 -9.06
N SER A 293 29.41 -3.03 -9.22
CA SER A 293 28.08 -3.09 -8.63
C SER A 293 27.01 -2.36 -9.42
N VAL A 294 25.77 -2.83 -9.26
CA VAL A 294 24.55 -2.16 -9.72
C VAL A 294 23.66 -1.97 -8.50
N SER A 295 23.26 -0.72 -8.24
CA SER A 295 22.41 -0.38 -7.10
C SER A 295 21.28 0.54 -7.53
N VAL A 296 20.11 0.35 -6.94
CA VAL A 296 18.99 1.30 -7.02
C VAL A 296 19.15 2.31 -5.88
N VAL A 297 19.15 3.60 -6.21
CA VAL A 297 19.22 4.70 -5.23
C VAL A 297 17.90 5.46 -5.23
N GLY A 298 17.21 5.50 -4.08
CA GLY A 298 15.93 6.18 -3.91
C GLY A 298 14.82 5.29 -3.38
N LEU A 299 13.58 5.54 -3.80
CA LEU A 299 12.41 4.73 -3.48
C LEU A 299 11.82 4.11 -4.75
N GLU A 300 11.36 2.87 -4.64
CA GLU A 300 10.57 2.24 -5.71
C GLU A 300 9.18 2.89 -5.81
N ASP A 301 8.57 2.77 -6.99
CA ASP A 301 7.19 3.19 -7.18
C ASP A 301 6.27 2.38 -6.26
N LEU A 302 5.26 3.05 -5.68
CA LEU A 302 4.19 2.40 -4.94
C LEU A 302 3.55 1.28 -5.77
N THR A 303 3.36 0.13 -5.13
CA THR A 303 2.58 -0.99 -5.63
C THR A 303 1.13 -0.58 -5.88
N PRO A 304 0.39 -1.33 -6.72
CA PRO A 304 -1.04 -1.07 -6.91
C PRO A 304 -1.86 -1.04 -5.61
N ALA A 305 -1.52 -1.89 -4.63
CA ALA A 305 -2.19 -1.94 -3.34
C ALA A 305 -1.94 -0.67 -2.50
N GLU A 306 -0.70 -0.20 -2.43
CA GLU A 306 -0.34 1.05 -1.74
C GLU A 306 -1.02 2.26 -2.41
N LYS A 307 -1.06 2.31 -3.75
CA LYS A 307 -1.78 3.36 -4.48
C LYS A 307 -3.28 3.36 -4.20
N ALA A 308 -3.90 2.17 -4.12
CA ALA A 308 -5.31 2.03 -3.79
C ALA A 308 -5.59 2.49 -2.35
N GLN A 309 -4.70 2.15 -1.41
CA GLN A 309 -4.77 2.62 -0.02
C GLN A 309 -4.68 4.15 0.06
N ASP A 310 -3.69 4.77 -0.57
CA ASP A 310 -3.55 6.25 -0.60
C ASP A 310 -4.80 6.92 -1.20
N ALA A 311 -5.34 6.38 -2.28
CA ALA A 311 -6.55 6.88 -2.92
C ALA A 311 -7.81 6.70 -2.05
N LEU A 312 -7.88 5.62 -1.26
CA LEU A 312 -8.95 5.41 -0.29
C LEU A 312 -8.87 6.43 0.85
N LEU A 313 -7.72 6.60 1.48
CA LEU A 313 -7.53 7.56 2.57
C LEU A 313 -7.88 8.99 2.13
N LEU A 314 -7.47 9.37 0.92
CA LEU A 314 -7.85 10.65 0.33
C LEU A 314 -9.36 10.81 0.18
N ARG A 315 -10.05 9.80 -0.38
CA ARG A 315 -11.52 9.85 -0.56
C ARG A 315 -12.26 9.91 0.77
N ILE A 316 -11.77 9.21 1.79
CA ILE A 316 -12.34 9.24 3.16
C ILE A 316 -12.23 10.65 3.74
N LEU A 317 -11.02 11.24 3.78
CA LEU A 317 -10.82 12.59 4.34
C LEU A 317 -11.37 13.72 3.45
N GLN A 318 -11.81 13.41 2.24
CA GLN A 318 -12.59 14.32 1.40
C GLN A 318 -14.11 14.17 1.62
N GLY A 319 -14.55 13.21 2.44
CA GLY A 319 -15.97 12.90 2.66
C GLY A 319 -16.66 12.28 1.44
N LYS A 320 -15.91 11.66 0.51
CA LYS A 320 -16.47 11.02 -0.69
C LYS A 320 -16.97 9.61 -0.44
N VAL A 321 -16.39 8.93 0.54
CA VAL A 321 -16.67 7.55 0.89
C VAL A 321 -16.53 7.37 2.41
N SER A 322 -17.28 6.44 2.99
CA SER A 322 -17.07 6.02 4.37
C SER A 322 -16.42 4.64 4.41
N ILE A 323 -15.48 4.45 5.33
CA ILE A 323 -14.88 3.13 5.57
C ILE A 323 -15.92 2.13 6.10
N LEU A 324 -16.98 2.64 6.74
CA LEU A 324 -18.10 1.88 7.26
C LEU A 324 -19.07 1.40 6.16
N ASP A 325 -18.96 1.91 4.93
CA ASP A 325 -19.74 1.45 3.76
C ASP A 325 -19.42 -0.02 3.40
N ALA A 326 -18.35 -0.58 3.96
CA ALA A 326 -17.89 -1.94 3.72
C ALA A 326 -18.05 -2.77 5.01
N PRO A 327 -19.08 -3.62 5.12
CA PRO A 327 -19.35 -4.38 6.35
C PRO A 327 -18.13 -5.17 6.84
N PHE A 328 -17.44 -5.93 5.98
CA PHE A 328 -16.24 -6.68 6.38
C PHE A 328 -15.11 -5.80 6.90
N VAL A 329 -14.94 -4.58 6.35
CA VAL A 329 -13.95 -3.62 6.85
C VAL A 329 -14.30 -3.19 8.26
N ARG A 330 -15.59 -2.93 8.50
CA ARG A 330 -16.10 -2.57 9.81
C ARG A 330 -15.79 -3.67 10.84
N TYR A 331 -16.08 -4.92 10.51
CA TYR A 331 -15.78 -6.08 11.35
C TYR A 331 -14.27 -6.29 11.58
N LEU A 332 -13.42 -5.95 10.61
CA LEU A 332 -11.96 -6.11 10.75
C LEU A 332 -11.32 -5.04 11.63
N TRP A 333 -11.71 -3.78 11.49
CA TRP A 333 -11.01 -2.67 12.15
C TRP A 333 -11.70 -2.09 13.37
N PHE A 334 -12.99 -2.36 13.56
CA PHE A 334 -13.78 -1.81 14.67
C PHE A 334 -14.44 -2.92 15.47
N VAL A 335 -14.69 -2.62 16.75
CA VAL A 335 -15.40 -3.55 17.65
C VAL A 335 -16.85 -3.66 17.19
N GLN A 336 -17.40 -4.87 17.29
CA GLN A 336 -18.76 -5.16 16.89
C GLN A 336 -19.75 -4.37 17.75
N THR A 337 -20.72 -3.75 17.09
CA THR A 337 -21.87 -3.09 17.71
C THR A 337 -22.85 -4.12 18.26
N LYS A 338 -23.80 -3.70 19.09
CA LYS A 338 -24.86 -4.59 19.57
C LYS A 338 -25.70 -5.14 18.42
N GLU A 339 -25.98 -4.33 17.39
CA GLU A 339 -26.69 -4.79 16.19
C GLU A 339 -25.92 -5.91 15.46
N ASP A 340 -24.58 -5.84 15.44
CA ASP A 340 -23.75 -6.90 14.85
C ASP A 340 -23.85 -8.19 15.62
N GLU A 341 -23.75 -8.13 16.94
CA GLU A 341 -23.88 -9.31 17.81
C GLU A 341 -25.25 -9.98 17.63
N GLU A 342 -26.31 -9.19 17.51
CA GLU A 342 -27.66 -9.70 17.25
C GLU A 342 -27.77 -10.35 15.87
N CYS A 343 -27.20 -9.74 14.82
CA CYS A 343 -27.14 -10.34 13.48
C CYS A 343 -26.35 -11.65 13.45
N LEU A 344 -25.24 -11.72 14.21
CA LEU A 344 -24.43 -12.93 14.35
C LEU A 344 -25.18 -14.04 15.09
N ARG A 345 -25.87 -13.71 16.19
CA ARG A 345 -26.66 -14.68 16.97
C ARG A 345 -27.88 -15.20 16.20
N ALA A 346 -28.44 -14.41 15.30
CA ALA A 346 -29.54 -14.82 14.44
C ALA A 346 -29.14 -15.88 13.40
N SER A 347 -27.84 -16.02 13.07
CA SER A 347 -27.39 -17.07 12.15
C SER A 347 -27.48 -18.44 12.80
N THR A 348 -28.49 -19.21 12.40
CA THR A 348 -28.79 -20.57 12.89
C THR A 348 -28.62 -21.61 11.79
N GLU A 349 -27.87 -21.29 10.75
CA GLU A 349 -27.64 -22.20 9.63
C GLU A 349 -26.84 -23.43 10.09
N VAL A 350 -27.54 -24.56 10.16
CA VAL A 350 -26.91 -25.86 10.29
C VAL A 350 -26.32 -26.18 8.92
N PHE A 351 -25.00 -26.30 8.87
CA PHE A 351 -24.33 -26.80 7.67
C PHE A 351 -24.68 -28.28 7.50
N ASP A 352 -25.51 -28.58 6.50
CA ASP A 352 -25.84 -29.95 6.14
C ASP A 352 -24.62 -30.60 5.47
N GLU A 353 -24.11 -31.67 6.06
CA GLU A 353 -22.97 -32.41 5.52
C GLU A 353 -23.25 -32.82 4.07
N THR A 354 -22.26 -32.59 3.20
CA THR A 354 -22.39 -32.88 1.78
C THR A 354 -21.47 -34.02 1.38
N GLU A 355 -21.71 -34.61 0.20
CA GLU A 355 -20.76 -35.55 -0.41
C GLU A 355 -19.33 -34.96 -0.50
N TYR A 356 -19.22 -33.63 -0.61
CA TYR A 356 -17.96 -32.90 -0.71
C TYR A 356 -17.21 -32.82 0.63
N THR A 357 -17.89 -32.96 1.77
CA THR A 357 -17.29 -32.89 3.11
C THR A 357 -17.11 -34.26 3.77
N SER A 358 -17.59 -35.34 3.15
CA SER A 358 -17.53 -36.72 3.68
C SER A 358 -16.13 -37.24 4.07
N HIS A 359 -15.08 -36.67 3.49
CA HIS A 359 -13.68 -37.05 3.71
C HIS A 359 -12.95 -36.18 4.74
N LEU A 360 -13.65 -35.19 5.31
CA LEU A 360 -13.11 -34.23 6.26
C LEU A 360 -13.41 -34.68 7.70
N ASN A 361 -12.58 -34.24 8.65
CA ASN A 361 -12.89 -34.40 10.07
C ASN A 361 -13.86 -33.32 10.56
N GLN A 362 -14.44 -33.51 11.75
CA GLN A 362 -15.45 -32.60 12.30
C GLN A 362 -15.02 -31.12 12.34
N SER A 363 -13.76 -30.84 12.71
CA SER A 363 -13.26 -29.46 12.78
C SER A 363 -13.19 -28.80 11.40
N GLN A 364 -12.82 -29.56 10.38
CA GLN A 364 -12.80 -29.10 8.99
C GLN A 364 -14.22 -28.89 8.45
N ILE A 365 -15.17 -29.78 8.77
CA ILE A 365 -16.59 -29.63 8.40
C ILE A 365 -17.17 -28.35 9.00
N GLN A 366 -16.92 -28.10 10.28
CA GLN A 366 -17.36 -26.86 10.95
C GLN A 366 -16.79 -25.61 10.28
N VAL A 367 -15.50 -25.62 9.91
CA VAL A 367 -14.87 -24.51 9.18
C VAL A 367 -15.50 -24.34 7.79
N VAL A 368 -15.74 -25.41 7.03
CA VAL A 368 -16.42 -25.31 5.73
C VAL A 368 -17.81 -24.72 5.90
N GLY A 369 -18.55 -25.12 6.94
CA GLY A 369 -19.84 -24.54 7.29
C GLY A 369 -19.76 -23.04 7.56
N ALA A 370 -18.84 -22.62 8.44
CA ALA A 370 -18.64 -21.21 8.74
C ALA A 370 -18.24 -20.39 7.50
N MET A 371 -17.35 -20.93 6.65
CA MET A 371 -16.95 -20.28 5.41
C MET A 371 -18.12 -20.12 4.43
N THR A 372 -19.00 -21.12 4.32
CA THR A 372 -20.02 -21.21 3.26
C THR A 372 -21.44 -20.83 3.69
N ALA A 373 -21.65 -20.46 4.96
CA ALA A 373 -22.95 -20.00 5.47
C ALA A 373 -23.54 -18.88 4.61
N THR A 374 -24.85 -18.69 4.52
CA THR A 374 -25.42 -17.53 3.79
C THR A 374 -25.69 -16.35 4.71
N THR A 375 -25.75 -16.60 6.01
CA THR A 375 -25.96 -15.62 7.08
C THR A 375 -24.80 -15.62 8.07
N GLY A 376 -24.79 -14.64 9.00
CA GLY A 376 -23.76 -14.52 10.03
C GLY A 376 -22.59 -13.63 9.64
N SER A 377 -21.39 -13.93 10.18
CA SER A 377 -20.25 -13.03 10.07
C SER A 377 -19.77 -12.87 8.62
N PRO A 378 -19.54 -11.63 8.15
CA PRO A 378 -18.88 -11.39 6.86
C PRO A 378 -17.37 -11.70 6.91
N VAL A 379 -16.83 -11.98 8.10
CA VAL A 379 -15.42 -12.31 8.31
C VAL A 379 -15.29 -13.64 9.05
N VAL A 380 -14.57 -14.59 8.47
CA VAL A 380 -14.25 -15.88 9.09
C VAL A 380 -12.75 -16.00 9.23
N VAL A 381 -12.26 -16.27 10.43
CA VAL A 381 -10.83 -16.46 10.68
C VAL A 381 -10.57 -17.92 11.02
N VAL A 382 -9.77 -18.59 10.20
CA VAL A 382 -9.45 -20.01 10.31
C VAL A 382 -8.02 -20.16 10.79
N HIS A 383 -7.86 -20.61 12.03
CA HIS A 383 -6.58 -21.01 12.58
C HIS A 383 -6.34 -22.49 12.30
N GLY A 384 -5.33 -22.80 11.50
CA GLY A 384 -4.86 -24.17 11.33
C GLY A 384 -3.35 -24.30 11.51
N PRO A 385 -2.88 -25.05 12.52
CA PRO A 385 -1.48 -25.46 12.64
C PRO A 385 -0.95 -26.20 11.39
N PRO A 386 0.37 -26.45 11.28
CA PRO A 386 0.92 -27.29 10.21
C PRO A 386 0.27 -28.68 10.18
N GLY A 387 0.02 -29.20 8.99
CA GLY A 387 -0.54 -30.54 8.81
C GLY A 387 -2.02 -30.73 9.17
N THR A 388 -2.77 -29.70 9.61
CA THR A 388 -4.20 -29.84 9.98
C THR A 388 -5.18 -29.79 8.80
N GLY A 389 -4.65 -29.73 7.59
CA GLY A 389 -5.45 -29.79 6.37
C GLY A 389 -6.12 -28.49 5.95
N LYS A 390 -5.62 -27.30 6.37
CA LYS A 390 -6.09 -25.97 5.91
C LYS A 390 -6.46 -25.93 4.42
N THR A 391 -5.52 -26.32 3.56
CA THR A 391 -5.72 -26.32 2.10
C THR A 391 -6.84 -27.27 1.67
N SER A 392 -6.99 -28.42 2.34
CA SER A 392 -8.07 -29.37 2.05
C SER A 392 -9.43 -28.79 2.45
N THR A 393 -9.50 -28.09 3.58
CA THR A 393 -10.68 -27.34 4.02
C THR A 393 -11.07 -26.23 3.03
N ILE A 394 -10.11 -25.43 2.57
CA ILE A 394 -10.33 -24.39 1.55
C ILE A 394 -10.87 -25.00 0.25
N VAL A 395 -10.30 -26.12 -0.19
CA VAL A 395 -10.73 -26.82 -1.41
C VAL A 395 -12.16 -27.34 -1.28
N ALA A 396 -12.52 -27.89 -0.13
CA ALA A 396 -13.90 -28.33 0.13
C ALA A 396 -14.89 -27.15 0.17
N ALA A 397 -14.52 -26.01 0.77
CA ALA A 397 -15.34 -24.81 0.72
C ALA A 397 -15.51 -24.30 -0.72
N ALA A 398 -14.43 -24.29 -1.52
CA ALA A 398 -14.48 -23.94 -2.95
C ALA A 398 -15.36 -24.89 -3.76
N GLU A 399 -15.32 -26.19 -3.46
CA GLU A 399 -16.18 -27.19 -4.06
C GLU A 399 -17.66 -26.93 -3.71
N THR A 400 -17.97 -26.63 -2.46
CA THR A 400 -19.32 -26.24 -2.02
C THR A 400 -19.82 -24.97 -2.70
N TRP A 401 -19.03 -23.90 -2.75
CA TRP A 401 -19.41 -22.66 -3.43
C TRP A 401 -19.64 -22.89 -4.92
N SER A 402 -18.74 -23.61 -5.59
CA SER A 402 -18.79 -23.78 -7.05
C SER A 402 -19.83 -24.77 -7.54
N LYS A 403 -20.06 -25.88 -6.82
CA LYS A 403 -20.95 -26.97 -7.27
C LYS A 403 -22.32 -26.94 -6.62
N LYS A 404 -22.43 -26.55 -5.34
CA LYS A 404 -23.71 -26.53 -4.60
C LYS A 404 -24.36 -25.15 -4.62
N LEU A 405 -23.62 -24.11 -4.26
CA LEU A 405 -24.16 -22.76 -4.12
C LEU A 405 -24.14 -21.96 -5.43
N LEU A 406 -23.34 -22.40 -6.40
CA LEU A 406 -23.09 -21.70 -7.67
C LEU A 406 -22.62 -20.25 -7.48
N GLU A 407 -21.89 -20.00 -6.39
CA GLU A 407 -21.38 -18.69 -6.05
C GLU A 407 -19.91 -18.52 -6.48
N PRO A 408 -19.52 -17.32 -6.95
CA PRO A 408 -18.14 -17.06 -7.31
C PRO A 408 -17.26 -16.92 -6.07
N VAL A 409 -16.09 -17.54 -6.14
CA VAL A 409 -15.07 -17.51 -5.08
C VAL A 409 -13.71 -17.16 -5.65
N TRP A 410 -13.04 -16.23 -4.99
CA TRP A 410 -11.65 -15.89 -5.24
C TRP A 410 -10.78 -16.45 -4.12
N ILE A 411 -9.78 -17.25 -4.46
CA ILE A 411 -8.82 -17.80 -3.51
C ILE A 411 -7.47 -17.17 -3.79
N ILE A 412 -6.98 -16.41 -2.82
CA ILE A 412 -5.71 -15.70 -2.91
C ILE A 412 -4.70 -16.20 -1.89
N GLY A 413 -3.43 -16.12 -2.26
CA GLY A 413 -2.31 -16.36 -1.34
C GLY A 413 -1.24 -15.28 -1.46
N ASN A 414 -0.37 -15.23 -0.45
CA ASN A 414 0.78 -14.32 -0.43
C ASN A 414 1.90 -14.73 -1.40
N SER A 415 1.90 -15.99 -1.84
CA SER A 415 2.85 -16.50 -2.83
C SER A 415 2.15 -17.31 -3.90
N ASN A 416 2.70 -17.30 -5.11
CA ASN A 416 2.21 -18.16 -6.18
C ASN A 416 2.37 -19.65 -5.87
N VAL A 417 3.32 -20.05 -5.01
CA VAL A 417 3.49 -21.43 -4.56
C VAL A 417 2.25 -21.88 -3.78
N THR A 418 1.81 -21.05 -2.83
CA THR A 418 0.59 -21.28 -2.05
C THR A 418 -0.60 -21.50 -2.97
N VAL A 419 -0.79 -20.57 -3.92
CA VAL A 419 -1.91 -20.59 -4.87
C VAL A 419 -1.84 -21.81 -5.80
N LYS A 420 -0.65 -22.17 -6.27
CA LYS A 420 -0.40 -23.34 -7.11
C LYS A 420 -0.73 -24.65 -6.39
N ASN A 421 -0.36 -24.77 -5.10
CA ASN A 421 -0.67 -25.96 -4.31
C ASN A 421 -2.18 -26.15 -4.14
N ILE A 422 -2.94 -25.06 -3.95
CA ILE A 422 -4.40 -25.09 -3.94
C ILE A 422 -4.94 -25.51 -5.31
N ALA A 423 -4.44 -24.94 -6.40
CA ALA A 423 -4.86 -25.27 -7.77
C ALA A 423 -4.67 -26.78 -8.08
N GLU A 424 -3.56 -27.38 -7.66
CA GLU A 424 -3.33 -28.82 -7.85
C GLU A 424 -4.32 -29.68 -7.07
N LYS A 425 -4.74 -29.26 -5.87
CA LYS A 425 -5.77 -29.97 -5.09
C LYS A 425 -7.16 -29.79 -5.67
N LEU A 426 -7.51 -28.60 -6.16
CA LEU A 426 -8.78 -28.37 -6.88
C LEU A 426 -8.88 -29.29 -8.11
N LEU A 427 -7.78 -29.42 -8.87
CA LEU A 427 -7.74 -30.33 -10.01
C LEU A 427 -7.96 -31.79 -9.60
N GLN A 428 -7.35 -32.24 -8.50
CA GLN A 428 -7.55 -33.60 -7.97
C GLN A 428 -8.99 -33.88 -7.55
N ARG A 429 -9.70 -32.85 -7.07
CA ARG A 429 -11.12 -32.92 -6.69
C ARG A 429 -12.08 -32.65 -7.86
N ASN A 430 -11.56 -32.50 -9.08
CA ASN A 430 -12.34 -32.17 -10.26
C ASN A 430 -13.24 -30.93 -10.04
N VAL A 431 -12.65 -29.88 -9.44
CA VAL A 431 -13.28 -28.56 -9.30
C VAL A 431 -12.77 -27.68 -10.42
N ASP A 432 -13.67 -27.04 -11.16
CA ASP A 432 -13.30 -26.13 -12.24
C ASP A 432 -12.80 -24.79 -11.69
N PHE A 433 -11.70 -24.28 -12.24
CA PHE A 433 -11.09 -23.03 -11.80
C PHE A 433 -10.28 -22.35 -12.90
N LYS A 434 -9.99 -21.05 -12.72
CA LYS A 434 -8.95 -20.34 -13.48
C LYS A 434 -7.90 -19.76 -12.56
N LEU A 435 -6.63 -19.95 -12.91
CA LEU A 435 -5.49 -19.38 -12.21
C LEU A 435 -4.95 -18.20 -13.00
N ILE A 436 -5.09 -16.98 -12.48
CA ILE A 436 -4.55 -15.78 -13.11
C ILE A 436 -3.17 -15.48 -12.51
N VAL A 437 -2.16 -15.32 -13.36
CA VAL A 437 -0.77 -15.02 -12.94
C VAL A 437 -0.20 -13.81 -13.67
N SER A 438 0.64 -13.05 -12.97
CA SER A 438 1.42 -11.99 -13.60
C SER A 438 2.40 -12.58 -14.62
N VAL A 439 2.54 -11.93 -15.79
CA VAL A 439 3.52 -12.31 -16.83
C VAL A 439 4.93 -12.37 -16.25
N GLU A 440 5.23 -11.47 -15.34
CA GLU A 440 6.51 -11.36 -14.65
C GLU A 440 6.86 -12.61 -13.85
N PHE A 441 5.86 -13.18 -13.17
CA PHE A 441 6.04 -14.36 -12.35
C PHE A 441 6.14 -15.64 -13.20
N TYR A 442 5.33 -15.74 -14.25
CA TYR A 442 5.34 -16.90 -15.16
C TYR A 442 6.75 -17.15 -15.75
N VAL A 443 7.51 -16.09 -16.01
CA VAL A 443 8.88 -16.17 -16.54
C VAL A 443 9.91 -16.65 -15.49
N GLU A 444 9.67 -16.44 -14.19
CA GLU A 444 10.61 -16.80 -13.12
C GLU A 444 10.58 -18.30 -12.79
N TRP A 445 9.40 -18.91 -12.75
CA TRP A 445 9.22 -20.25 -12.15
C TRP A 445 9.44 -21.41 -13.11
N HIS A 446 9.82 -21.13 -14.37
CA HIS A 446 9.81 -22.07 -15.48
C HIS A 446 8.43 -22.73 -15.69
N GLU A 447 8.04 -22.87 -16.96
CA GLU A 447 6.74 -23.41 -17.36
C GLU A 447 6.45 -24.82 -16.79
N HIS A 448 7.49 -25.55 -16.39
CA HIS A 448 7.39 -26.91 -15.89
C HIS A 448 6.59 -27.03 -14.59
N ILE A 449 6.58 -26.01 -13.74
CA ILE A 449 5.85 -26.05 -12.47
C ILE A 449 4.34 -26.02 -12.72
N TYR A 450 3.90 -25.43 -13.83
CA TYR A 450 2.49 -25.32 -14.19
C TYR A 450 1.98 -26.43 -15.11
N LYS A 451 2.82 -27.41 -15.52
CA LYS A 451 2.47 -28.46 -16.49
C LYS A 451 1.11 -29.11 -16.25
N ARG A 452 0.76 -29.40 -14.99
CA ARG A 452 -0.52 -30.04 -14.61
C ARG A 452 -1.74 -29.13 -14.76
N ILE A 453 -1.56 -27.81 -14.71
CA ILE A 453 -2.65 -26.81 -14.66
C ILE A 453 -2.58 -25.80 -15.81
N GLN A 454 -1.76 -26.02 -16.84
CA GLN A 454 -1.59 -25.08 -17.96
C GLN A 454 -2.90 -24.73 -18.66
N GLY A 455 -3.80 -25.70 -18.87
CA GLY A 455 -5.11 -25.46 -19.49
C GLY A 455 -6.09 -24.62 -18.66
N LYS A 456 -5.75 -24.32 -17.40
CA LYS A 456 -6.53 -23.48 -16.48
C LYS A 456 -5.81 -22.16 -16.15
N LEU A 457 -4.62 -21.94 -16.69
CA LEU A 457 -3.77 -20.79 -16.37
C LEU A 457 -3.98 -19.66 -17.38
N ILE A 458 -4.23 -18.45 -16.88
CA ILE A 458 -4.33 -17.24 -17.69
C ILE A 458 -3.24 -16.26 -17.26
N ARG A 459 -2.42 -15.80 -18.20
CA ARG A 459 -1.45 -14.75 -17.92
C ARG A 459 -2.08 -13.37 -18.10
N THR A 460 -1.69 -12.44 -17.24
CA THR A 460 -2.16 -11.04 -17.30
C THR A 460 -1.97 -10.34 -18.65
N ASP A 461 -0.89 -10.65 -19.37
CA ASP A 461 -0.62 -10.10 -20.70
C ASP A 461 -1.47 -10.74 -21.81
N GLN A 462 -2.00 -11.93 -21.56
CA GLN A 462 -2.88 -12.69 -22.45
C GLN A 462 -4.37 -12.47 -22.14
N LEU A 463 -4.72 -11.85 -21.01
CA LEU A 463 -6.11 -11.52 -20.69
C LEU A 463 -6.73 -10.73 -21.86
N PRO A 464 -7.82 -11.24 -22.47
CA PRO A 464 -8.50 -10.57 -23.58
C PRO A 464 -8.91 -9.14 -23.23
N LYS A 465 -8.99 -8.28 -24.25
CA LYS A 465 -9.41 -6.88 -24.08
C LYS A 465 -10.93 -6.74 -24.17
N ASP A 466 -11.57 -7.60 -24.94
CA ASP A 466 -13.01 -7.59 -25.13
C ASP A 466 -13.69 -8.54 -24.13
N ARG A 467 -14.83 -8.10 -23.61
CA ARG A 467 -15.58 -8.82 -22.58
C ARG A 467 -16.04 -10.20 -23.06
N PHE A 468 -16.40 -10.32 -24.34
CA PHE A 468 -16.89 -11.58 -24.91
C PHE A 468 -15.79 -12.65 -24.93
N ALA A 469 -14.61 -12.36 -25.49
CA ALA A 469 -13.49 -13.30 -25.47
C ALA A 469 -13.02 -13.57 -24.04
N LEU A 470 -13.03 -12.57 -23.15
CA LEU A 470 -12.72 -12.81 -21.73
C LEU A 470 -13.72 -13.78 -21.09
N SER A 471 -15.02 -13.66 -21.40
CA SER A 471 -16.04 -14.59 -20.92
C SER A 471 -15.87 -16.00 -21.49
N GLN A 472 -15.42 -16.15 -22.74
CA GLN A 472 -15.08 -17.45 -23.31
C GLN A 472 -13.83 -18.06 -22.66
N GLU A 473 -12.81 -17.25 -22.40
CA GLU A 473 -11.55 -17.69 -21.78
C GLU A 473 -11.77 -18.14 -20.33
N ILE A 474 -12.60 -17.41 -19.57
CA ILE A 474 -12.98 -17.78 -18.21
C ILE A 474 -13.96 -18.97 -18.23
N GLY A 475 -14.88 -19.02 -19.19
CA GLY A 475 -15.89 -20.07 -19.30
C GLY A 475 -16.89 -20.05 -18.14
N SER A 476 -17.28 -21.24 -17.69
CA SER A 476 -18.21 -21.43 -16.55
C SER A 476 -17.52 -21.44 -15.19
N SER A 477 -16.20 -21.23 -15.13
CA SER A 477 -15.45 -21.30 -13.88
C SER A 477 -15.88 -20.19 -12.91
N THR A 478 -16.37 -20.58 -11.74
CA THR A 478 -16.71 -19.65 -10.65
C THR A 478 -15.58 -19.51 -9.62
N VAL A 479 -14.56 -20.36 -9.69
CA VAL A 479 -13.38 -20.33 -8.82
C VAL A 479 -12.21 -19.65 -9.53
N ILE A 480 -11.73 -18.53 -8.97
CA ILE A 480 -10.55 -17.82 -9.48
C ILE A 480 -9.42 -17.88 -8.44
N LEU A 481 -8.23 -18.21 -8.89
CA LEU A 481 -7.02 -18.22 -8.08
C LEU A 481 -6.07 -17.12 -8.54
N SER A 482 -5.48 -16.39 -7.58
CA SER A 482 -4.47 -15.37 -7.86
C SER A 482 -3.63 -15.04 -6.63
N THR A 483 -2.60 -14.21 -6.74
CA THR A 483 -1.93 -13.66 -5.56
C THR A 483 -2.61 -12.37 -5.08
N LEU A 484 -2.43 -12.01 -3.81
CA LEU A 484 -2.94 -10.74 -3.27
C LEU A 484 -2.46 -9.52 -4.10
N ALA A 485 -1.19 -9.52 -4.49
CA ALA A 485 -0.62 -8.46 -5.33
C ALA A 485 -1.29 -8.36 -6.70
N LEU A 486 -1.79 -9.48 -7.24
CA LEU A 486 -2.48 -9.50 -8.52
C LEU A 486 -3.94 -9.08 -8.39
N LEU A 487 -4.62 -9.48 -7.31
CA LEU A 487 -5.98 -9.01 -7.01
C LEU A 487 -6.05 -7.47 -6.96
N ALA A 488 -5.01 -6.84 -6.39
CA ALA A 488 -4.86 -5.38 -6.33
C ALA A 488 -4.52 -4.71 -7.67
N ASN A 489 -4.31 -5.48 -8.75
CA ASN A 489 -3.87 -4.92 -10.02
C ASN A 489 -5.06 -4.27 -10.77
N PRO A 490 -5.03 -2.95 -11.05
CA PRO A 490 -6.13 -2.25 -11.72
C PRO A 490 -6.34 -2.73 -13.17
N ASN A 491 -5.45 -3.54 -13.74
CA ASN A 491 -5.69 -4.19 -15.03
C ASN A 491 -6.82 -5.23 -14.96
N LEU A 492 -7.07 -5.87 -13.81
CA LEU A 492 -8.15 -6.85 -13.70
C LEU A 492 -9.52 -6.18 -13.82
N GLU A 493 -9.71 -5.09 -13.06
CA GLU A 493 -10.92 -4.27 -13.13
C GLU A 493 -11.09 -3.64 -14.52
N ARG A 494 -10.04 -3.00 -15.06
CA ARG A 494 -10.11 -2.37 -16.40
C ARG A 494 -10.43 -3.33 -17.54
N LYS A 495 -10.09 -4.62 -17.39
CA LYS A 495 -10.43 -5.66 -18.37
C LYS A 495 -11.81 -6.30 -18.12
N GLY A 496 -12.51 -5.91 -17.06
CA GLY A 496 -13.83 -6.44 -16.71
C GLY A 496 -13.81 -7.84 -16.12
N VAL A 497 -12.68 -8.27 -15.51
CA VAL A 497 -12.58 -9.61 -14.90
C VAL A 497 -13.60 -9.77 -13.76
N PHE A 498 -13.75 -8.73 -12.92
CA PHE A 498 -14.71 -8.70 -11.83
C PHE A 498 -16.17 -8.58 -12.30
N ASP A 499 -16.42 -8.18 -13.56
CA ASP A 499 -17.77 -8.16 -14.15
C ASP A 499 -18.23 -9.54 -14.64
N ILE A 500 -17.28 -10.46 -14.84
CA ILE A 500 -17.55 -11.84 -15.26
C ILE A 500 -17.60 -12.75 -14.04
N VAL A 501 -16.60 -12.63 -13.15
CA VAL A 501 -16.56 -13.38 -11.89
C VAL A 501 -16.39 -12.40 -10.74
N PRO A 502 -17.50 -11.85 -10.20
CA PRO A 502 -17.44 -10.87 -9.12
C PRO A 502 -16.85 -11.50 -7.86
N VAL A 503 -16.10 -10.71 -7.10
CA VAL A 503 -15.53 -11.17 -5.83
C VAL A 503 -16.64 -11.13 -4.77
N GLN A 504 -17.39 -12.22 -4.64
CA GLN A 504 -18.43 -12.37 -3.61
C GLN A 504 -17.89 -13.05 -2.35
N ASN A 505 -17.19 -14.17 -2.55
CA ASN A 505 -16.49 -14.90 -1.50
C ASN A 505 -14.97 -14.78 -1.74
N LEU A 506 -14.22 -14.33 -0.73
CA LEU A 506 -12.77 -14.18 -0.81
C LEU A 506 -12.09 -15.04 0.25
N VAL A 507 -11.22 -15.95 -0.17
CA VAL A 507 -10.35 -16.71 0.74
C VAL A 507 -8.94 -16.15 0.66
N VAL A 508 -8.36 -15.79 1.80
CA VAL A 508 -6.97 -15.34 1.91
C VAL A 508 -6.18 -16.39 2.69
N ASP A 509 -5.40 -17.21 1.99
CA ASP A 509 -4.56 -18.23 2.59
C ASP A 509 -3.17 -17.69 2.94
N GLU A 510 -2.60 -18.21 4.03
CA GLU A 510 -1.40 -17.68 4.68
C GLU A 510 -1.51 -16.19 5.02
N ALA A 511 -2.68 -15.78 5.51
CA ALA A 511 -3.03 -14.39 5.79
C ALA A 511 -2.27 -13.84 7.01
N SER A 512 -1.19 -13.09 6.79
CA SER A 512 -0.49 -12.42 7.89
C SER A 512 -0.84 -10.94 8.03
N GLN A 513 -1.50 -10.31 7.03
CA GLN A 513 -1.79 -8.87 7.01
C GLN A 513 -3.18 -8.59 6.42
N ILE A 514 -3.85 -7.57 6.96
CA ILE A 514 -5.10 -7.03 6.42
C ILE A 514 -4.75 -6.00 5.35
N ASN A 515 -5.34 -6.12 4.16
CA ASN A 515 -5.06 -5.23 3.03
C ASN A 515 -6.28 -4.38 2.67
N HIS A 516 -6.07 -3.08 2.43
CA HIS A 516 -7.13 -2.12 2.14
C HIS A 516 -7.73 -2.26 0.75
N VAL A 517 -7.07 -3.01 -0.16
CA VAL A 517 -7.59 -3.34 -1.49
C VAL A 517 -8.99 -3.96 -1.41
N PHE A 518 -9.32 -4.64 -0.32
CA PHE A 518 -10.63 -5.23 -0.13
C PHE A 518 -11.77 -4.20 -0.13
N TYR A 519 -11.52 -2.96 0.29
CA TYR A 519 -12.53 -1.89 0.25
C TYR A 519 -13.04 -1.59 -1.17
N GLU A 520 -12.18 -1.71 -2.20
CA GLU A 520 -12.62 -1.54 -3.58
C GLU A 520 -13.63 -2.61 -4.01
N LEU A 521 -13.60 -3.77 -3.35
CA LEU A 521 -14.50 -4.90 -3.61
C LEU A 521 -15.82 -4.82 -2.83
N ARG A 522 -16.03 -3.77 -2.02
CA ARG A 522 -17.18 -3.63 -1.10
C ARG A 522 -18.57 -3.79 -1.73
N LYS A 523 -18.70 -3.52 -3.04
CA LYS A 523 -19.97 -3.61 -3.75
C LYS A 523 -20.40 -5.06 -4.01
N THR A 524 -19.45 -5.98 -4.09
CA THR A 524 -19.73 -7.40 -4.40
C THR A 524 -19.36 -8.33 -3.26
N LEU A 525 -18.37 -7.96 -2.45
CA LEU A 525 -17.79 -8.80 -1.41
C LEU A 525 -18.78 -9.00 -0.26
N LYS A 526 -19.25 -10.24 -0.13
CA LYS A 526 -20.16 -10.68 0.94
C LYS A 526 -19.38 -11.27 2.11
N ARG A 527 -18.35 -12.07 1.83
CA ARG A 527 -17.55 -12.75 2.85
C ARG A 527 -16.06 -12.77 2.55
N VAL A 528 -15.27 -12.62 3.60
CA VAL A 528 -13.82 -12.82 3.61
C VAL A 528 -13.43 -13.89 4.63
N CYS A 529 -12.71 -14.91 4.17
CA CYS A 529 -12.20 -15.99 5.00
C CYS A 529 -10.67 -15.92 5.05
N PHE A 530 -10.11 -15.66 6.21
CA PHE A 530 -8.65 -15.67 6.43
C PHE A 530 -8.23 -17.04 6.94
N SER A 531 -7.22 -17.64 6.32
CA SER A 531 -6.65 -18.94 6.72
C SER A 531 -5.16 -18.81 6.98
N GLY A 532 -4.67 -19.43 8.04
CA GLY A 532 -3.25 -19.35 8.42
C GLY A 532 -2.97 -19.87 9.82
N ASP A 533 -1.77 -19.53 10.31
CA ASP A 533 -1.31 -19.90 11.65
C ASP A 533 -0.54 -18.73 12.29
N PRO A 534 -1.08 -18.07 13.34
CA PRO A 534 -0.41 -16.98 14.05
C PRO A 534 0.93 -17.38 14.68
N LYS A 535 1.19 -18.69 14.86
CA LYS A 535 2.46 -19.19 15.43
C LYS A 535 3.55 -19.41 14.37
N GLN A 536 3.25 -19.18 13.09
CA GLN A 536 4.23 -19.27 12.00
C GLN A 536 4.85 -17.89 11.72
N LEU A 537 4.92 -17.47 10.45
CA LEU A 537 5.59 -16.24 10.07
C LEU A 537 4.73 -15.01 10.39
N PRO A 538 5.28 -14.00 11.09
CA PRO A 538 4.56 -12.77 11.39
C PRO A 538 4.32 -11.93 10.11
N PRO A 539 3.47 -10.88 10.22
CA PRO A 539 3.36 -9.84 9.19
C PRO A 539 4.74 -9.39 8.68
N TYR A 540 4.87 -9.20 7.36
CA TYR A 540 6.07 -8.57 6.80
C TYR A 540 6.30 -7.19 7.44
N GLY A 541 7.51 -6.95 7.94
CA GLY A 541 7.83 -5.68 8.58
C GLY A 541 7.55 -5.61 10.09
N LYS A 542 7.04 -6.68 10.73
CA LYS A 542 6.73 -6.71 12.19
C LYS A 542 7.96 -6.40 13.05
N GLU A 543 9.17 -6.79 12.63
CA GLU A 543 10.42 -6.45 13.33
C GLU A 543 10.68 -4.94 13.35
N GLN A 544 10.39 -4.26 12.24
CA GLN A 544 10.58 -2.82 12.08
C GLN A 544 9.42 -2.03 12.70
N CYS A 545 8.21 -2.59 12.70
CA CYS A 545 6.98 -1.97 13.18
C CYS A 545 6.20 -2.93 14.09
N LYS A 546 6.52 -2.90 15.40
CA LYS A 546 5.95 -3.82 16.39
C LYS A 546 4.42 -3.69 16.56
N SER A 547 3.87 -2.52 16.24
CA SER A 547 2.43 -2.24 16.31
C SER A 547 1.62 -2.89 15.19
N LEU A 548 2.26 -3.41 14.13
CA LEU A 548 1.56 -4.14 13.06
C LEU A 548 0.85 -5.36 13.66
N LYS A 549 -0.44 -5.49 13.39
CA LYS A 549 -1.22 -6.65 13.85
C LYS A 549 -1.56 -7.57 12.68
N SER A 550 -1.49 -8.87 12.92
CA SER A 550 -2.11 -9.87 12.04
C SER A 550 -3.62 -9.91 12.28
N VAL A 551 -4.38 -10.39 11.30
CA VAL A 551 -5.82 -10.65 11.45
C VAL A 551 -6.12 -11.62 12.61
N PHE A 552 -5.19 -12.55 12.87
CA PHE A 552 -5.28 -13.50 13.98
C PHE A 552 -5.02 -12.89 15.36
N GLU A 553 -4.52 -11.65 15.43
CA GLU A 553 -4.24 -10.92 16.67
C GLU A 553 -5.40 -9.97 17.05
N LEU A 554 -6.50 -9.97 16.28
CA LEU A 554 -7.69 -9.16 16.56
C LEU A 554 -8.62 -9.88 17.54
N ALA A 555 -8.63 -9.41 18.79
CA ALA A 555 -9.33 -10.08 19.90
C ALA A 555 -10.86 -10.14 19.74
N HIS A 556 -11.45 -9.27 18.93
CA HIS A 556 -12.89 -9.21 18.69
C HIS A 556 -13.36 -10.11 17.53
N LEU A 557 -12.43 -10.85 16.90
CA LEU A 557 -12.76 -11.85 15.88
C LEU A 557 -12.68 -13.25 16.46
N ASP A 558 -13.75 -14.02 16.29
CA ASP A 558 -13.77 -15.43 16.66
C ASP A 558 -12.96 -16.26 15.65
N ASN A 559 -12.12 -17.15 16.18
CA ASN A 559 -11.27 -18.03 15.39
C ASN A 559 -11.87 -19.44 15.31
N CYS A 560 -12.14 -19.92 14.11
CA CYS A 560 -12.42 -21.33 13.88
C CYS A 560 -11.11 -22.13 13.88
N PHE A 561 -11.00 -23.13 14.75
CA PHE A 561 -9.74 -23.87 14.95
C PHE A 561 -9.77 -25.26 14.31
N LEU A 562 -8.77 -25.56 13.47
CA LEU A 562 -8.53 -26.91 12.95
C LEU A 562 -7.65 -27.69 13.93
N ASN A 563 -8.22 -28.72 14.56
CA ASN A 563 -7.62 -29.37 15.73
C ASN A 563 -6.97 -30.74 15.48
N THR A 564 -7.11 -31.29 14.27
CA THR A 564 -6.63 -32.64 13.93
C THR A 564 -5.49 -32.55 12.92
N GLN A 565 -4.29 -33.00 13.30
CA GLN A 565 -3.11 -33.04 12.42
C GLN A 565 -3.06 -34.37 11.66
N CYS A 566 -2.95 -34.32 10.33
CA CYS A 566 -2.96 -35.49 9.45
C CYS A 566 -1.60 -35.76 8.78
N GLU A 567 -0.55 -34.99 9.09
CA GLU A 567 0.81 -35.27 8.61
C GLU A 567 1.46 -36.38 9.45
N SER A 568 1.70 -37.52 8.82
CA SER A 568 2.46 -38.64 9.37
C SER A 568 3.93 -38.25 9.55
N PHE A 569 4.27 -37.72 10.73
CA PHE A 569 5.54 -37.99 11.40
C PHE A 569 5.25 -38.08 12.91
N CYS A 570 4.78 -39.26 13.34
CA CYS A 570 4.94 -39.69 14.72
C CYS A 570 6.43 -39.64 15.04
N LEU A 571 6.90 -38.53 15.63
CA LEU A 571 8.11 -38.38 16.47
C LEU A 571 8.46 -36.91 16.83
N SER A 572 7.78 -35.88 16.31
CA SER A 572 8.10 -34.47 16.66
C SER A 572 7.03 -33.71 17.45
N SER A 573 5.83 -34.27 17.64
CA SER A 573 4.72 -33.61 18.36
C SER A 573 4.76 -33.78 19.89
N SER A 574 5.79 -34.42 20.44
CA SER A 574 6.02 -34.52 21.89
C SER A 574 7.21 -33.67 22.33
N PHE A 575 7.05 -32.34 22.30
CA PHE A 575 7.79 -31.49 23.23
C PHE A 575 6.88 -31.21 24.43
N GLN A 576 7.22 -31.85 25.55
CA GLN A 576 6.61 -31.61 26.84
C GLN A 576 6.64 -30.11 27.16
N LEU A 577 5.44 -29.54 27.29
CA LEU A 577 5.19 -28.35 28.10
C LEU A 577 5.54 -28.70 29.54
N THR A 578 6.79 -28.45 29.94
CA THR A 578 7.14 -28.32 31.35
C THR A 578 7.04 -26.85 31.71
N LEU A 579 5.97 -26.54 32.45
CA LEU A 579 5.79 -25.32 33.23
C LEU A 579 7.09 -24.96 33.97
N VAL A 580 7.56 -23.72 33.79
CA VAL A 580 8.24 -22.98 34.85
C VAL A 580 7.68 -21.56 34.83
N TYR A 581 7.25 -21.13 36.01
CA TYR A 581 6.61 -19.86 36.36
C TYR A 581 7.34 -18.61 35.85
#